data_AF-A0A1I2TDA9-F1
#
_entry.id   AF-A0A1I2TDA9-F1
#
_cell.length_a   1.000
_cell.length_b   1.000
_cell.length_c   1.000
_cell.angle_alpha   90.00
_cell.angle_beta   90.00
_cell.angle_gamma   90.00
#
_symmetry.space_group_name_H-M   'P 1'
#
loop_
_entity.id
_entity.type
_entity.pdbx_description
1 polymer ?
#
loop_
_entity_poly.entity_id
_entity_poly.type
_entity_poly.pdbx_seq_one_letter_code
_entity_poly.pdbx_strand_id
1 'polypeptide(L)'
;MIRSLLLIAFLVVLVANNTYCQGVLDTEKYKDAELFAVKKGYDVAQRLEEIKAVEGQEITVFHVSGKQNKIKLSYTGVAEMSNNPNFSDKSKATLITVRTKDESGMVRVYFPLTNDSRYRIYLTEKMK
;
A
#
# COMPACT_ATOMS: atom_id res chain seq x y z
N MET A 1 33.51 23.10 33.01
CA MET A 1 32.83 21.80 32.76
C MET A 1 31.31 21.89 32.62
N ILE A 2 30.62 22.85 33.23
CA ILE A 2 29.13 22.91 33.20
C ILE A 2 28.54 23.37 31.84
N ARG A 3 29.28 24.19 31.07
CA ARG A 3 28.80 24.71 29.76
C ARG A 3 28.65 23.63 28.68
N SER A 4 29.47 22.58 28.72
CA SER A 4 29.43 21.49 27.74
C SER A 4 28.24 20.55 27.95
N LEU A 5 27.73 20.44 29.18
CA LEU A 5 26.61 19.57 29.52
C LEU A 5 25.26 20.11 29.01
N LEU A 6 25.09 21.44 29.03
CA LEU A 6 23.89 22.13 28.53
C LEU A 6 23.72 21.98 27.02
N LEU A 7 24.83 21.98 26.27
CA LEU A 7 24.82 21.80 24.81
C LEU A 7 24.36 20.39 24.40
N ILE A 8 24.75 19.36 25.15
CA ILE A 8 24.35 17.98 24.87
C ILE A 8 22.87 17.77 25.19
N ALA A 9 22.37 18.33 26.30
CA ALA A 9 20.95 18.25 26.65
C ALA A 9 20.05 18.95 25.62
N PHE A 10 20.49 20.08 25.05
CA PHE A 10 19.76 20.79 24.00
C PHE A 10 19.73 19.98 22.69
N LEU A 11 20.81 19.27 22.37
CA LEU A 11 20.89 18.42 21.18
C LEU A 11 19.91 17.24 21.26
N VAL A 12 19.77 16.60 22.43
CA VAL A 12 18.89 15.43 22.61
C VAL A 12 17.40 15.79 22.45
N VAL A 13 16.99 17.01 22.83
CA VAL A 13 15.61 17.49 22.64
C VAL A 13 15.27 17.75 21.16
N LEU A 14 16.26 18.14 20.35
CA LEU A 14 16.05 18.39 18.91
C LEU A 14 15.86 17.11 18.11
N VAL A 15 16.50 16.00 18.49
CA VAL A 15 16.35 14.72 17.76
C VAL A 15 15.01 14.04 18.06
N ALA A 16 14.37 14.37 19.19
CA ALA A 16 13.08 13.78 19.60
C ALA A 16 11.86 14.33 18.82
N ASN A 17 12.01 15.42 18.05
CA ASN A 17 10.91 16.02 17.28
C ASN A 17 10.74 15.46 15.86
N ASN A 18 11.47 14.42 15.47
CA ASN A 18 11.11 13.61 14.30
C ASN A 18 9.92 12.70 14.65
N THR A 19 8.80 13.33 15.04
CA THR A 19 7.50 12.70 14.96
C THR A 19 7.27 12.45 13.48
N TYR A 20 7.53 11.23 13.04
CA TYR A 20 7.09 10.74 11.74
C TYR A 20 5.58 10.99 11.68
N CYS A 21 5.19 12.09 11.05
CA CYS A 21 3.82 12.36 10.70
C CYS A 21 3.45 11.33 9.64
N GLN A 22 3.13 10.12 10.11
CA GLN A 22 2.59 9.03 9.31
C GLN A 22 1.28 9.58 8.72
N GLY A 23 1.34 9.90 7.43
CA GLY A 23 0.23 10.52 6.71
C GLY A 23 -1.07 9.74 6.88
N VAL A 24 -2.17 10.45 6.85
CA VAL A 24 -3.52 9.87 6.81
C VAL A 24 -3.92 9.74 5.35
N LEU A 25 -4.40 8.57 4.95
CA LEU A 25 -4.94 8.38 3.60
C LEU A 25 -6.35 8.99 3.55
N ASP A 26 -6.50 10.02 2.73
CA ASP A 26 -7.81 10.57 2.37
C ASP A 26 -8.48 9.68 1.31
N THR A 27 -9.37 8.81 1.77
CA THR A 27 -10.07 7.85 0.90
C THR A 27 -11.15 8.51 0.05
N GLU A 28 -11.71 9.64 0.48
CA GLU A 28 -12.74 10.35 -0.29
C GLU A 28 -12.16 11.04 -1.51
N LYS A 29 -10.96 11.63 -1.36
CA LYS A 29 -10.25 12.27 -2.46
C LYS A 29 -10.00 11.34 -3.65
N TYR A 30 -9.73 10.07 -3.40
CA TYR A 30 -9.33 9.09 -4.44
C TYR A 30 -10.32 7.93 -4.61
N LYS A 31 -11.57 8.08 -4.17
CA LYS A 31 -12.56 7.00 -4.17
C LYS A 31 -12.77 6.35 -5.55
N ASP A 32 -12.73 7.15 -6.62
CA ASP A 32 -12.96 6.68 -8.00
C ASP A 32 -11.73 5.97 -8.60
N ALA A 33 -10.57 6.09 -7.93
CA ALA A 33 -9.36 5.37 -8.27
C ALA A 33 -9.21 4.07 -7.46
N GLU A 34 -10.00 3.85 -6.40
CA GLU A 34 -9.86 2.69 -5.53
C GLU A 34 -10.29 1.41 -6.25
N LEU A 35 -9.35 0.49 -6.40
CA LEU A 35 -9.57 -0.86 -6.87
C LEU A 35 -10.04 -1.74 -5.71
N PHE A 36 -10.95 -2.66 -6.01
CA PHE A 36 -11.41 -3.67 -5.06
C PHE A 36 -11.99 -3.07 -3.77
N ALA A 37 -12.74 -1.97 -3.87
CA ALA A 37 -13.33 -1.27 -2.71
C ALA A 37 -14.22 -2.20 -1.85
N VAL A 38 -14.92 -3.15 -2.50
CA VAL A 38 -15.74 -4.18 -1.83
C VAL A 38 -14.85 -5.27 -1.23
N LYS A 39 -14.68 -5.28 0.10
CA LYS A 39 -13.81 -6.23 0.81
C LYS A 39 -14.47 -7.55 1.21
N LYS A 40 -15.80 -7.56 1.36
CA LYS A 40 -16.59 -8.73 1.81
C LYS A 40 -17.73 -8.99 0.83
N GLY A 41 -18.10 -10.26 0.67
CA GLY A 41 -19.24 -10.68 -0.18
C GLY A 41 -19.05 -10.36 -1.67
N TYR A 42 -17.82 -10.15 -2.13
CA TYR A 42 -17.52 -9.96 -3.55
C TYR A 42 -17.70 -11.26 -4.31
N ASP A 43 -18.09 -11.16 -5.58
CA ASP A 43 -18.11 -12.29 -6.50
C ASP A 43 -16.69 -12.64 -6.95
N VAL A 44 -16.36 -13.93 -6.91
CA VAL A 44 -14.99 -14.41 -7.20
C VAL A 44 -14.66 -14.25 -8.67
N ALA A 45 -15.58 -14.59 -9.58
CA ALA A 45 -15.33 -14.50 -11.01
C ALA A 45 -15.17 -13.05 -11.46
N GLN A 46 -16.05 -12.16 -10.99
CA GLN A 46 -15.93 -10.73 -11.23
C GLN A 46 -14.61 -10.16 -10.71
N ARG A 47 -14.20 -10.54 -9.49
CA ARG A 47 -12.92 -10.09 -8.90
C ARG A 47 -11.72 -10.54 -9.73
N LEU A 48 -11.74 -11.74 -10.32
CA LEU A 48 -10.67 -12.20 -11.20
C LEU A 48 -10.60 -11.37 -12.49
N GLU A 49 -11.75 -11.02 -13.07
CA GLU A 49 -11.79 -10.12 -14.23
C GLU A 49 -11.29 -8.70 -13.88
N GLU A 50 -11.64 -8.17 -12.70
CA GLU A 50 -11.10 -6.91 -12.20
C GLU A 50 -9.57 -6.95 -12.06
N ILE A 51 -9.02 -8.04 -11.50
CA ILE A 51 -7.56 -8.22 -11.35
C ILE A 51 -6.88 -8.32 -12.73
N LYS A 52 -7.47 -9.09 -13.64
CA LYS A 52 -6.95 -9.25 -15.00
C LYS A 52 -6.99 -7.93 -15.78
N ALA A 53 -8.02 -7.12 -15.60
CA ALA A 53 -8.15 -5.83 -16.25
C ALA A 53 -7.04 -4.84 -15.85
N VAL A 54 -6.48 -4.97 -14.65
CA VAL A 54 -5.40 -4.11 -14.15
C VAL A 54 -4.01 -4.72 -14.31
N GLU A 55 -3.90 -5.93 -14.87
CA GLU A 55 -2.61 -6.56 -15.14
C GLU A 55 -1.75 -5.68 -16.07
N GLY A 56 -0.50 -5.48 -15.69
CA GLY A 56 0.43 -4.60 -16.41
C GLY A 56 0.27 -3.11 -16.12
N GLN A 57 -0.76 -2.70 -15.36
CA GLN A 57 -0.96 -1.30 -14.99
C GLN A 57 -0.20 -0.93 -13.72
N GLU A 58 0.15 0.35 -13.59
CA GLU A 58 0.77 0.88 -12.37
C GLU A 58 -0.31 1.14 -11.31
N ILE A 59 -0.13 0.53 -10.14
CA ILE A 59 -1.01 0.68 -8.99
C ILE A 59 -0.24 1.16 -7.77
N THR A 60 -0.91 1.97 -6.95
CA THR A 60 -0.40 2.45 -5.66
C THR A 60 -1.13 1.73 -4.55
N VAL A 61 -0.38 1.12 -3.65
CA VAL A 61 -0.92 0.37 -2.51
C VAL A 61 -0.56 1.08 -1.22
N PHE A 62 -1.56 1.29 -0.37
CA PHE A 62 -1.39 1.76 1.00
C PHE A 62 -1.78 0.65 1.97
N HIS A 63 -0.85 0.27 2.84
CA HIS A 63 -1.16 -0.48 4.05
C HIS A 63 -1.56 0.52 5.14
N VAL A 64 -2.82 0.49 5.56
CA VAL A 64 -3.40 1.43 6.51
C VAL A 64 -3.80 0.75 7.82
N SER A 65 -3.98 1.54 8.87
CA SER A 65 -4.38 1.06 10.19
C SER A 65 -5.32 2.03 10.90
N GLY A 66 -6.15 1.49 11.78
CA GLY A 66 -7.12 2.25 12.57
C GLY A 66 -8.28 2.80 11.74
N LYS A 67 -9.24 3.44 12.41
CA LYS A 67 -10.44 4.03 11.76
C LYS A 67 -10.12 5.22 10.86
N GLN A 68 -8.98 5.87 11.08
CA GLN A 68 -8.53 7.05 10.33
C GLN A 68 -7.64 6.69 9.14
N ASN A 69 -7.50 5.41 8.75
CA ASN A 69 -6.63 4.98 7.64
C ASN A 69 -5.19 5.54 7.73
N LYS A 70 -4.57 5.45 8.91
CA LYS A 70 -3.19 5.89 9.12
C LYS A 70 -2.24 5.04 8.28
N ILE A 71 -1.47 5.66 7.39
CA ILE A 71 -0.55 4.96 6.47
C ILE A 71 0.62 4.37 7.26
N LYS A 72 0.83 3.06 7.08
CA LYS A 72 1.96 2.30 7.64
C LYS A 72 3.04 2.05 6.61
N LEU A 73 2.63 1.78 5.37
CA LEU A 73 3.52 1.53 4.25
C LEU A 73 2.79 1.95 2.98
N SER A 74 3.52 2.51 2.02
CA SER A 74 3.03 2.73 0.67
C SER A 74 4.08 2.28 -0.34
N TYR A 75 3.62 1.75 -1.46
CA TYR A 75 4.47 1.42 -2.60
C TYR A 75 3.66 1.51 -3.89
N THR A 76 4.37 1.80 -4.98
CA THR A 76 3.81 1.90 -6.33
C THR A 76 4.58 0.94 -7.22
N GLY A 77 3.85 0.19 -8.05
CA GLY A 77 4.44 -0.79 -8.93
C GLY A 77 3.46 -1.36 -9.93
N VAL A 78 3.95 -2.29 -10.75
CA VAL A 78 3.16 -2.93 -11.79
C VAL A 78 2.38 -4.10 -11.21
N ALA A 79 1.07 -4.11 -11.46
CA ALA A 79 0.18 -5.16 -11.00
C ALA A 79 0.29 -6.42 -11.87
N GLU A 80 0.24 -7.59 -11.24
CA GLU A 80 0.25 -8.88 -11.90
C GLU A 80 -0.76 -9.83 -11.25
N MET A 81 -1.36 -10.68 -12.08
CA MET A 81 -2.19 -11.77 -11.61
C MET A 81 -1.31 -12.94 -11.13
N SER A 82 -1.73 -13.62 -10.07
CA SER A 82 -1.02 -14.81 -9.62
C SER A 82 -1.27 -15.99 -10.55
N ASN A 83 -0.21 -16.44 -11.22
CA ASN A 83 -0.23 -17.62 -12.11
C ASN A 83 0.08 -18.94 -11.40
N ASN A 84 -0.01 -18.99 -10.06
CA ASN A 84 0.28 -20.21 -9.32
C ASN A 84 -0.81 -21.27 -9.61
N PRO A 85 -0.47 -22.43 -10.21
CA PRO A 85 -1.45 -23.46 -10.54
C PRO A 85 -2.09 -24.09 -9.30
N ASN A 86 -1.45 -24.00 -8.14
CA ASN A 86 -1.96 -24.53 -6.88
C ASN A 86 -2.95 -23.59 -6.18
N PHE A 87 -3.14 -22.37 -6.69
CA PHE A 87 -4.10 -21.44 -6.12
C PHE A 87 -5.50 -21.69 -6.66
N SER A 88 -6.45 -21.89 -5.75
CA SER A 88 -7.87 -21.83 -6.08
C SER A 88 -8.24 -20.45 -6.65
N ASP A 89 -9.33 -20.38 -7.40
CA ASP A 89 -9.86 -19.11 -7.92
C ASP A 89 -10.12 -18.10 -6.81
N LYS A 90 -10.60 -18.57 -5.64
CA LYS A 90 -10.75 -17.73 -4.46
C LYS A 90 -9.41 -17.16 -3.99
N SER A 91 -8.35 -17.99 -3.94
CA SER A 91 -7.01 -17.53 -3.56
C SER A 91 -6.47 -16.50 -4.55
N LYS A 92 -6.65 -16.74 -5.86
CA LYS A 92 -6.27 -15.78 -6.91
C LYS A 92 -7.06 -14.48 -6.81
N ALA A 93 -8.36 -14.54 -6.47
CA ALA A 93 -9.20 -13.37 -6.27
C ALA A 93 -8.84 -12.57 -5.01
N THR A 94 -8.23 -13.20 -4.00
CA THR A 94 -7.88 -12.54 -2.73
C THR A 94 -6.57 -11.76 -2.77
N LEU A 95 -5.72 -11.96 -3.77
CA LEU A 95 -4.38 -11.38 -3.81
C LEU A 95 -4.12 -10.72 -5.16
N ILE A 96 -3.27 -9.70 -5.17
CA ILE A 96 -2.67 -9.18 -6.40
C ILE A 96 -1.17 -9.08 -6.16
N THR A 97 -0.37 -9.39 -7.18
CA THR A 97 1.08 -9.27 -7.10
C THR A 97 1.49 -7.88 -7.57
N VAL A 98 2.39 -7.21 -6.85
CA VAL A 98 2.88 -5.87 -7.22
C VAL A 98 4.39 -5.91 -7.28
N ARG A 99 4.94 -5.68 -8.48
CA ARG A 99 6.39 -5.59 -8.69
C ARG A 99 6.84 -4.14 -8.66
N THR A 100 7.79 -3.83 -7.79
CA THR A 100 8.44 -2.53 -7.71
C THR A 100 9.91 -2.69 -8.07
N LYS A 101 10.50 -1.69 -8.71
CA LYS A 101 11.95 -1.64 -8.95
C LYS A 101 12.53 -0.55 -8.07
N ASP A 102 13.55 -0.87 -7.28
CA ASP A 102 14.25 0.14 -6.50
C ASP A 102 15.30 0.88 -7.33
N GLU A 103 15.92 1.92 -6.75
CA GLU A 103 16.92 2.77 -7.42
C GLU A 103 18.16 1.99 -7.87
N SER A 104 18.47 0.87 -7.20
CA SER A 104 19.56 -0.03 -7.58
C SER A 104 19.17 -1.01 -8.70
N GLY A 105 17.92 -0.97 -9.13
CA GLY A 105 17.36 -1.83 -10.15
C GLY A 105 16.92 -3.20 -9.63
N MET A 106 16.96 -3.45 -8.32
CA MET A 106 16.46 -4.69 -7.73
C MET A 106 14.94 -4.71 -7.75
N VAL A 107 14.37 -5.86 -8.07
CA VAL A 107 12.92 -6.07 -8.10
C VAL A 107 12.46 -6.55 -6.73
N ARG A 108 11.48 -5.86 -6.16
CA ARG A 108 10.75 -6.30 -4.96
C ARG A 108 9.33 -6.69 -5.36
N VAL A 109 8.82 -7.72 -4.71
CA VAL A 109 7.49 -8.27 -4.99
C VAL A 109 6.66 -8.19 -3.71
N TYR A 110 5.47 -7.60 -3.83
CA TYR A 110 4.49 -7.51 -2.75
C TYR A 110 3.22 -8.27 -3.11
N PHE A 111 2.49 -8.72 -2.09
CA PHE A 111 1.27 -9.52 -2.23
C PHE A 111 0.11 -8.92 -1.40
N PRO A 112 -0.33 -7.69 -1.68
CA PRO A 112 -1.48 -7.10 -1.00
C PRO A 112 -2.75 -7.92 -1.23
N LEU A 113 -3.59 -7.95 -0.19
CA LEU A 113 -4.86 -8.67 -0.21
C LEU A 113 -5.98 -7.74 -0.69
N THR A 114 -6.72 -8.16 -1.70
CA THR A 114 -7.82 -7.38 -2.30
C THR A 114 -9.06 -7.33 -1.41
N ASN A 115 -9.16 -8.26 -0.44
CA ASN A 115 -10.29 -8.44 0.46
C ASN A 115 -10.02 -8.00 1.92
N ASP A 116 -8.85 -7.43 2.20
CA ASP A 116 -8.49 -6.94 3.53
C ASP A 116 -8.58 -5.41 3.56
N SER A 117 -9.31 -4.86 4.52
CA SER A 117 -9.52 -3.41 4.66
C SER A 117 -8.25 -2.64 5.02
N ARG A 118 -7.20 -3.34 5.47
CA ARG A 118 -5.87 -2.76 5.71
C ARG A 118 -5.14 -2.45 4.41
N TYR A 119 -5.53 -3.04 3.28
CA TYR A 119 -4.94 -2.71 1.98
C TYR A 119 -5.91 -1.87 1.15
N ARG A 120 -5.47 -0.67 0.81
CA ARG A 120 -6.15 0.24 -0.12
C ARG A 120 -5.32 0.31 -1.39
N ILE A 121 -5.90 -0.13 -2.49
CA ILE A 121 -5.21 -0.33 -3.76
C ILE A 121 -5.85 0.65 -4.74
N TYR A 122 -5.04 1.46 -5.40
CA TYR A 122 -5.52 2.50 -6.30
C TYR A 122 -4.84 2.37 -7.65
N LEU A 123 -5.58 2.70 -8.71
CA LEU A 123 -4.98 2.88 -10.01
C LEU A 123 -4.21 4.20 -10.04
N THR A 124 -2.88 4.14 -10.23
CA THR A 124 -1.99 5.29 -9.98
C THR A 124 -2.29 6.47 -10.91
N GLU A 125 -2.68 6.21 -12.16
CA GLU A 125 -3.00 7.27 -13.12
C GLU A 125 -4.18 8.15 -12.68
N LYS A 126 -5.13 7.58 -11.92
CA LYS A 126 -6.33 8.25 -11.44
C LYS A 126 -6.14 8.97 -10.10
N MET A 127 -4.93 8.93 -9.54
CA MET A 127 -4.58 9.64 -8.30
C MET A 127 -3.92 11.01 -8.54
N LYS A 128 -3.73 11.40 -9.81
CA LYS A 128 -3.04 12.64 -10.21
C LYS A 128 -3.99 13.84 -10.24
#